data_AF-A0A1Q6WK35-F1
#
_entry.id   AF-A0A1Q6WK35-F1
#
_cell.length_a   1.000
_cell.length_b   1.000
_cell.length_c   1.000
_cell.angle_alpha   90.00
_cell.angle_beta   90.00
_cell.angle_gamma   90.00
#
_symmetry.space_group_name_H-M   'P 1'
#
loop_
_entity.id
_entity.type
_entity.pdbx_description
1 polymer ?
#
loop_
_entity_poly.entity_id
_entity_poly.type
_entity_poly.pdbx_seq_one_letter_code
_entity_poly.pdbx_strand_id
1 'polypeptide(L)'
;MAAVFLLAFYAMKRIVDSPLGVIFQSIRENPGRAAAVGYDVKRYKWIAFTIAGGFTGFAGVLYSMMFGIVPLESISWIISGDIVFMVLIGGIGNLYGPLLGAAAFKWLSEAISVVWERWPLILGVALVLVVLFLRGGLVEACRRLRDALGPRARPEPGAKLPVGIAAETEAGS
;
A
#
# COMPACT_ATOMS: atom_id res chain seq x y z
N MET A 1 8.50 -7.36 -22.31
CA MET A 1 7.75 -6.55 -21.33
C MET A 1 7.71 -7.17 -19.94
N ALA A 2 7.38 -8.46 -19.79
CA ALA A 2 7.38 -9.13 -18.47
C ALA A 2 8.73 -9.03 -17.72
N ALA A 3 9.86 -9.25 -18.41
CA ALA A 3 11.19 -9.10 -17.80
C ALA A 3 11.46 -7.67 -17.28
N VAL A 4 11.03 -6.65 -18.04
CA VAL A 4 11.16 -5.24 -17.65
C VAL A 4 10.29 -4.92 -16.44
N PHE A 5 9.05 -5.42 -16.43
CA PHE A 5 8.15 -5.30 -15.29
C PHE A 5 8.74 -5.97 -14.03
N LEU A 6 9.25 -7.19 -14.15
CA LEU A 6 9.87 -7.93 -13.04
C LEU A 6 11.10 -7.20 -12.50
N LEU A 7 11.94 -6.64 -13.39
CA LEU A 7 13.12 -5.87 -13.00
C LEU A 7 12.73 -4.57 -12.29
N ALA A 8 11.73 -3.84 -12.79
CA ALA A 8 11.19 -2.65 -12.14
C ALA A 8 10.56 -2.97 -10.77
N PHE A 9 9.78 -4.05 -10.69
CA PHE A 9 9.19 -4.52 -9.44
C PHE A 9 10.27 -4.92 -8.43
N TYR A 10 11.32 -5.62 -8.87
CA TYR A 10 12.46 -5.98 -8.03
C TYR A 10 13.22 -4.75 -7.54
N ALA A 11 13.47 -3.77 -8.40
CA ALA A 11 14.11 -2.51 -8.04
C ALA A 11 13.29 -1.75 -6.99
N MET A 12 11.96 -1.64 -7.18
CA MET A 12 11.06 -0.99 -6.23
C MET A 12 11.05 -1.74 -4.89
N LYS A 13 10.98 -3.08 -4.91
CA LYS A 13 11.04 -3.91 -3.71
C LYS A 13 12.35 -3.67 -2.94
N ARG A 14 13.48 -3.61 -3.63
CA ARG A 14 14.78 -3.31 -3.01
C ARG A 14 14.84 -1.91 -2.38
N ILE A 15 14.17 -0.92 -2.98
CA ILE A 15 14.10 0.44 -2.42
C ILE A 15 13.23 0.48 -1.16
N VAL A 16 12.12 -0.27 -1.15
CA VAL A 16 11.20 -0.30 0.01
C VAL A 16 11.75 -1.15 1.16
N ASP A 17 12.42 -2.26 0.86
CA ASP A 17 13.05 -3.12 1.88
C ASP A 17 14.37 -2.50 2.45
N SER A 18 14.81 -1.37 1.89
CA SER A 18 16.01 -0.62 2.31
C SER A 18 15.70 0.37 3.46
N PRO A 19 16.71 0.87 4.21
CA PRO A 19 16.50 1.88 5.27
C PRO A 19 15.67 3.09 4.84
N LEU A 20 15.67 3.45 3.56
CA LEU A 20 14.83 4.52 3.01
C LEU A 20 13.33 4.25 3.20
N GLY A 21 12.89 3.00 3.03
CA GLY A 21 11.48 2.62 3.23
C GLY A 21 11.04 2.78 4.68
N VAL A 22 11.91 2.42 5.64
CA VAL A 22 11.65 2.59 7.08
C VAL A 22 11.54 4.08 7.45
N ILE A 23 12.38 4.93 6.84
CA ILE A 23 12.31 6.39 7.02
C ILE A 23 10.98 6.93 6.47
N PHE A 24 10.56 6.49 5.28
CA PHE A 24 9.27 6.91 4.71
C PHE A 24 8.08 6.47 5.56
N GLN A 25 8.12 5.25 6.11
CA GLN A 25 7.09 4.78 7.04
C GLN A 25 7.05 5.64 8.32
N SER A 26 8.21 5.96 8.88
CA SER A 26 8.33 6.82 10.06
C SER A 26 7.76 8.22 9.81
N ILE A 27 8.03 8.81 8.64
CA ILE A 27 7.47 10.10 8.22
C ILE A 27 5.96 10.02 8.03
N ARG A 28 5.44 8.90 7.50
CA ARG A 28 3.99 8.67 7.30
C ARG A 28 3.24 8.55 8.63
N GLU A 29 3.82 7.90 9.63
CA GLU A 29 3.20 7.71 10.95
C GLU A 29 3.17 9.01 11.76
N ASN A 30 4.30 9.69 11.88
CA ASN A 30 4.37 10.96 12.59
C ASN A 30 5.52 11.83 12.06
N PRO A 31 5.23 12.80 11.18
CA PRO A 31 6.26 13.66 10.61
C PRO A 31 6.94 14.54 11.67
N GLY A 32 6.24 14.90 12.75
CA GLY A 32 6.81 15.65 13.86
C GLY A 32 7.84 14.83 14.64
N ARG A 33 7.55 13.55 14.90
CA ARG A 33 8.49 12.63 15.56
C ARG A 33 9.72 12.34 14.69
N ALA A 34 9.53 12.17 13.38
CA ALA A 34 10.64 11.99 12.45
C ALA A 34 11.59 13.21 12.43
N ALA A 35 11.03 14.43 12.44
CA ALA A 35 11.82 15.66 12.51
C ALA A 35 12.59 15.78 13.83
N ALA A 36 12.00 15.37 14.96
CA ALA A 36 12.64 15.40 16.28
C ALA A 36 13.85 14.45 16.40
N VAL A 37 13.86 13.35 15.65
CA VAL A 37 15.00 12.40 15.59
C VAL A 37 16.11 12.91 14.65
N GLY A 38 15.91 14.04 13.98
CA GLY A 38 16.90 14.68 13.10
C GLY A 38 16.70 14.41 11.61
N TYR A 39 15.59 13.77 11.19
CA TYR A 39 15.30 13.59 9.77
C TYR A 39 14.73 14.87 9.15
N ASP A 40 15.33 15.33 8.06
CA ASP A 40 14.75 16.41 7.25
C ASP A 40 13.59 15.89 6.39
N VAL A 41 12.38 15.96 6.96
CA VAL A 41 11.12 15.51 6.34
C VAL A 41 10.93 16.09 4.92
N LYS A 42 11.37 17.32 4.67
CA LYS A 42 11.20 17.95 3.34
C LYS A 42 12.07 17.26 2.31
N ARG A 43 13.36 17.03 2.61
CA ARG A 43 14.29 16.34 1.69
C ARG A 43 13.80 14.93 1.34
N TYR A 44 13.36 14.17 2.33
CA TYR A 44 12.83 12.82 2.09
C TYR A 44 11.55 12.83 1.26
N LYS A 45 10.69 13.84 1.40
CA LYS A 45 9.51 14.00 0.52
C LYS A 45 9.90 14.29 -0.94
N TRP A 46 10.91 15.12 -1.18
CA TRP A 46 11.42 15.35 -2.54
C TRP A 46 12.00 14.08 -3.16
N ILE A 47 12.77 13.29 -2.40
CA ILE A 47 13.30 12.01 -2.86
C ILE A 47 12.16 11.04 -3.20
N ALA A 48 11.17 10.91 -2.32
CA ALA A 48 10.00 10.07 -2.58
C ALA A 48 9.24 10.50 -3.84
N PHE A 49 9.07 11.81 -4.05
CA PHE A 49 8.44 12.35 -5.25
C PHE A 49 9.22 12.03 -6.52
N THR A 50 10.54 12.21 -6.52
CA THR A 50 11.40 11.90 -7.68
C THR A 50 11.36 10.41 -8.02
N ILE A 51 11.41 9.53 -7.01
CA ILE A 51 11.32 8.08 -7.23
C ILE A 51 9.94 7.72 -7.79
N ALA A 52 8.85 8.21 -7.20
CA ALA A 52 7.50 7.96 -7.68
C ALA A 52 7.29 8.46 -9.12
N GLY A 53 7.75 9.67 -9.43
CA GLY A 53 7.69 10.25 -10.77
C GLY A 53 8.50 9.47 -11.79
N GLY A 54 9.71 9.02 -11.42
CA GLY A 54 10.56 8.20 -12.28
C GLY A 54 9.91 6.86 -12.65
N PHE A 55 9.36 6.15 -11.66
CA PHE A 55 8.64 4.89 -11.91
C PHE A 55 7.33 5.10 -12.69
N THR A 56 6.61 6.19 -12.43
CA THR A 56 5.36 6.51 -13.15
C THR A 56 5.65 6.81 -14.62
N GLY A 57 6.67 7.61 -14.91
CA GLY A 57 7.10 7.90 -16.28
C GLY A 57 7.57 6.63 -17.00
N PHE A 58 8.36 5.79 -16.32
CA PHE A 58 8.80 4.51 -16.86
C PHE A 58 7.63 3.59 -17.20
N ALA A 59 6.63 3.50 -16.32
CA ALA A 59 5.41 2.74 -16.56
C ALA A 59 4.61 3.30 -17.75
N GLY A 60 4.53 4.62 -17.91
CA GLY A 60 3.85 5.26 -19.03
C GLY A 60 4.51 4.99 -20.39
N VAL A 61 5.84 5.02 -20.46
CA VAL A 61 6.59 4.64 -21.68
C VAL A 61 6.32 3.18 -22.03
N LEU A 62 6.34 2.29 -21.03
CA LEU A 62 6.05 0.87 -21.22
C LEU A 62 4.61 0.64 -21.70
N TYR A 63 3.65 1.41 -21.17
CA TYR A 63 2.25 1.37 -21.60
C TYR A 63 2.09 1.81 -23.06
N SER A 64 2.65 2.97 -23.43
CA SER A 64 2.60 3.47 -24.81
C SER A 64 3.23 2.48 -25.80
N MET A 65 4.37 1.89 -25.43
CA MET A 65 5.04 0.87 -26.25
C MET A 65 4.22 -0.42 -26.40
N MET A 66 3.36 -0.75 -25.43
CA MET A 66 2.52 -1.94 -25.49
C MET A 66 1.32 -1.76 -26.42
N PHE A 67 0.65 -0.60 -26.37
CA PHE A 67 -0.58 -0.35 -27.11
C PHE A 67 -0.32 0.24 -28.51
N GLY A 68 0.84 0.86 -28.75
CA GLY A 68 1.24 1.42 -30.04
C GLY A 68 0.46 2.66 -30.48
N ILE A 69 -0.80 2.78 -30.06
CA ILE A 69 -1.71 3.91 -30.30
C ILE A 69 -2.44 4.20 -28.99
N VAL A 70 -2.42 5.46 -28.57
CA VAL A 70 -3.06 5.94 -27.35
C VAL A 70 -4.26 6.81 -27.76
N PRO A 71 -5.51 6.30 -27.70
CA PRO A 71 -6.69 7.08 -28.07
C PRO A 71 -6.94 8.21 -27.06
N LEU A 72 -7.56 9.33 -27.48
CA LEU A 72 -7.80 10.50 -26.61
C LEU A 72 -8.63 10.16 -25.36
N GLU A 73 -9.50 9.16 -25.47
CA GLU A 73 -10.31 8.61 -24.37
C GLU A 73 -9.45 8.10 -23.20
N SER A 74 -8.20 7.69 -23.48
CA SER A 74 -7.27 7.21 -22.47
C SER A 74 -6.56 8.33 -21.66
N ILE A 75 -6.86 9.59 -21.98
CA ILE A 75 -6.41 10.76 -21.21
C ILE A 75 -7.57 11.25 -20.30
N SER A 76 -8.57 10.41 -20.07
CA SER A 76 -9.65 10.70 -19.15
C SER A 76 -9.19 10.60 -17.69
N TRP A 77 -9.71 11.50 -16.85
CA TRP A 77 -9.57 11.46 -15.39
C TRP A 77 -10.07 10.15 -14.76
N ILE A 78 -10.86 9.36 -15.48
CA ILE A 78 -11.35 8.05 -15.04
C ILE A 78 -10.19 7.06 -14.81
N ILE A 79 -9.12 7.12 -15.63
CA ILE A 79 -7.99 6.18 -15.53
C ILE A 79 -7.16 6.39 -14.26
N SER A 80 -7.07 7.63 -13.77
CA SER A 80 -6.42 7.87 -12.48
C SER A 80 -7.25 7.28 -11.33
N GLY A 81 -8.59 7.26 -11.47
CA GLY A 81 -9.50 6.55 -10.58
C GLY A 81 -9.23 5.04 -10.55
N ASP A 82 -9.07 4.41 -11.72
CA ASP A 82 -8.77 2.98 -11.82
C ASP A 82 -7.50 2.60 -11.07
N ILE A 83 -6.43 3.39 -11.19
CA ILE A 83 -5.16 3.14 -10.47
C ILE A 83 -5.38 3.20 -8.95
N VAL A 84 -6.14 4.19 -8.48
CA VAL A 84 -6.50 4.32 -7.05
C VAL A 84 -7.33 3.11 -6.60
N PHE A 85 -8.26 2.63 -7.43
CA PHE A 85 -9.06 1.44 -7.13
C PHE A 85 -8.21 0.18 -7.00
N MET A 86 -7.26 -0.04 -7.93
CA MET A 86 -6.33 -1.17 -7.84
C MET A 86 -5.54 -1.15 -6.53
N VAL A 87 -5.06 0.02 -6.09
CA VAL A 87 -4.32 0.16 -4.82
C VAL A 87 -5.23 -0.04 -3.60
N LEU A 88 -6.46 0.47 -3.63
CA LEU A 88 -7.42 0.34 -2.53
C LEU A 88 -7.87 -1.11 -2.32
N ILE A 89 -8.22 -1.81 -3.41
CA ILE A 89 -8.61 -3.22 -3.39
C ILE A 89 -7.44 -4.07 -2.87
N GLY A 90 -6.23 -3.77 -3.34
CA GLY A 90 -5.01 -4.47 -2.96
C GLY A 90 -4.53 -4.21 -1.52
N GLY A 91 -4.68 -2.99 -1.02
CA GLY A 91 -4.23 -2.52 0.28
C GLY A 91 -2.97 -1.62 0.24
N ILE A 92 -2.88 -0.67 1.18
CA ILE A 92 -1.90 0.45 1.22
C ILE A 92 -0.66 0.12 2.09
N GLY A 93 -0.41 -1.15 2.39
CA GLY A 93 0.59 -1.59 3.36
C GLY A 93 1.77 -2.39 2.79
N ASN A 94 1.66 -2.90 1.56
CA ASN A 94 2.68 -3.76 0.98
C ASN A 94 2.71 -3.64 -0.55
N LEU A 95 3.88 -3.80 -1.16
CA LEU A 95 4.07 -3.70 -2.61
C LEU A 95 3.26 -4.73 -3.41
N TYR A 96 2.99 -5.88 -2.80
CA TYR A 96 2.20 -6.95 -3.39
C TYR A 96 0.69 -6.64 -3.42
N GLY A 97 0.22 -5.71 -2.57
CA GLY A 97 -1.18 -5.30 -2.52
C GLY A 97 -1.65 -4.74 -3.86
N PRO A 98 -1.07 -3.64 -4.35
CA PRO A 98 -1.42 -3.06 -5.64
C PRO A 98 -1.31 -4.05 -6.81
N LEU A 99 -0.35 -4.99 -6.77
CA LEU A 99 -0.19 -6.00 -7.81
C LEU A 99 -1.36 -6.99 -7.85
N LEU A 100 -1.75 -7.52 -6.69
CA LEU A 100 -2.93 -8.40 -6.57
C LEU A 100 -4.22 -7.63 -6.85
N GLY A 101 -4.31 -6.38 -6.38
CA GLY A 101 -5.44 -5.50 -6.63
C GLY A 101 -5.61 -5.18 -8.11
N ALA A 102 -4.52 -4.96 -8.85
CA ALA A 102 -4.57 -4.77 -10.30
C ALA A 102 -5.06 -6.01 -11.05
N ALA A 103 -4.60 -7.21 -10.66
CA ALA A 103 -5.07 -8.46 -11.24
C ALA A 103 -6.57 -8.71 -10.95
N ALA A 104 -6.98 -8.53 -9.69
CA ALA A 104 -8.36 -8.68 -9.27
C ALA A 104 -9.28 -7.65 -9.93
N PHE A 105 -8.87 -6.38 -9.98
CA PHE A 105 -9.61 -5.32 -10.65
C PHE A 105 -9.75 -5.61 -12.13
N LYS A 106 -8.66 -5.98 -12.83
CA LYS A 106 -8.75 -6.32 -14.26
C LYS A 106 -9.70 -7.48 -14.51
N TRP A 107 -9.64 -8.53 -13.70
CA TRP A 107 -10.53 -9.68 -13.82
C TRP A 107 -11.99 -9.31 -13.56
N LEU A 108 -12.25 -8.52 -12.52
CA LEU A 108 -13.59 -8.03 -12.18
C LEU A 108 -14.16 -7.12 -13.27
N SER A 109 -13.37 -6.16 -13.75
CA SER A 109 -13.77 -5.23 -14.80
C SER A 109 -14.09 -5.96 -16.11
N GLU A 110 -13.28 -6.95 -16.49
CA GLU A 110 -13.54 -7.78 -17.66
C GLU A 110 -14.85 -8.57 -17.52
N ALA A 111 -15.09 -9.19 -16.36
CA ALA A 111 -16.30 -9.95 -16.10
C ALA A 111 -17.57 -9.07 -16.13
N ILE A 112 -17.50 -7.86 -15.58
CA ILE A 112 -18.63 -6.92 -15.55
C ILE A 112 -18.88 -6.31 -16.94
N SER A 113 -17.82 -6.06 -17.72
CA SER A 113 -17.93 -5.46 -19.06
C SER A 113 -18.72 -6.31 -20.05
N VAL A 114 -18.75 -7.64 -19.87
CA VAL A 114 -19.50 -8.57 -20.74
C VAL A 114 -21.01 -8.45 -20.51
N VAL A 115 -21.43 -8.06 -19.31
CA VAL A 115 -22.84 -8.01 -18.92
C VAL A 115 -23.44 -6.65 -19.26
N TRP A 116 -22.76 -5.53 -18.96
CA TRP A 116 -23.32 -4.18 -19.07
C TRP A 116 -22.35 -3.14 -19.67
N GLU A 117 -22.85 -2.32 -20.60
CA GLU A 117 -22.08 -1.28 -21.31
C GLU A 117 -21.72 -0.06 -20.42
N ARG A 118 -22.48 0.20 -19.34
CA ARG A 118 -22.18 1.23 -18.31
C ARG A 118 -21.45 0.66 -17.08
N TRP A 119 -20.45 -0.19 -17.30
CA TRP A 119 -19.62 -0.82 -16.26
C TRP A 119 -18.95 0.13 -15.22
N PRO A 120 -18.60 1.41 -15.51
CA PRO A 120 -17.92 2.27 -14.52
C PRO A 120 -18.78 2.60 -13.31
N LEU A 121 -20.11 2.66 -13.47
CA LEU A 121 -21.04 2.98 -12.38
C LEU A 121 -21.12 1.83 -11.38
N ILE A 122 -21.17 0.59 -11.88
CA ILE A 122 -21.18 -0.63 -11.07
C ILE A 122 -19.85 -0.78 -10.35
N LEU A 123 -18.73 -0.44 -11.00
CA LEU A 123 -17.42 -0.44 -10.37
C LEU A 123 -17.32 0.49 -9.16
N GLY A 124 -17.89 1.70 -9.26
CA GLY A 124 -17.92 2.61 -8.12
C GLY A 124 -18.69 2.02 -6.92
N VAL A 125 -19.83 1.38 -7.17
CA VAL A 125 -20.62 0.70 -6.12
C VAL A 125 -19.86 -0.51 -5.56
N ALA A 126 -19.28 -1.34 -6.44
CA ALA A 126 -18.47 -2.49 -6.04
C ALA A 126 -17.27 -2.06 -5.19
N LEU A 127 -16.64 -0.94 -5.52
CA LEU A 127 -15.57 -0.36 -4.72
C LEU A 127 -16.05 0.03 -3.33
N VAL A 128 -17.17 0.76 -3.21
CA VAL A 128 -17.74 1.14 -1.91
C VAL A 128 -18.00 -0.12 -1.08
N LEU A 129 -18.58 -1.16 -1.67
CA LEU A 129 -18.78 -2.44 -0.99
C LEU A 129 -17.44 -3.04 -0.56
N VAL A 130 -16.47 -3.18 -1.44
CA VAL A 130 -15.16 -3.77 -1.10
C VAL A 130 -14.46 -2.96 0.00
N VAL A 131 -14.47 -1.64 -0.05
CA VAL A 131 -13.84 -0.79 0.98
C VAL A 131 -14.57 -0.89 2.32
N LEU A 132 -15.91 -1.00 2.33
CA LEU A 132 -16.70 -1.14 3.54
C LEU A 132 -16.55 -2.54 4.17
N PHE A 133 -16.57 -3.60 3.35
CA PHE A 133 -16.49 -4.99 3.80
C PHE A 133 -15.05 -5.46 4.07
N LEU A 134 -14.06 -4.97 3.32
CA LEU A 134 -12.63 -5.30 3.47
C LEU A 134 -11.86 -4.10 4.04
N ARG A 135 -12.06 -3.83 5.32
CA ARG A 135 -11.37 -2.78 6.09
C ARG A 135 -9.88 -3.17 6.29
N GLY A 136 -9.09 -3.00 5.24
CA GLY A 136 -7.66 -3.32 5.16
C GLY A 136 -7.14 -3.80 3.79
N GLY A 137 -8.04 -4.07 2.82
CA GLY A 137 -7.70 -4.61 1.50
C GLY A 137 -7.50 -6.14 1.48
N LEU A 138 -7.30 -6.71 0.28
CA LEU A 138 -7.13 -8.16 0.06
C LEU A 138 -5.96 -8.75 0.87
N VAL A 139 -4.86 -8.00 0.98
CA VAL A 139 -3.65 -8.46 1.68
C VAL A 139 -3.88 -8.57 3.19
N GLU A 140 -4.63 -7.65 3.80
CA GLU A 140 -4.96 -7.72 5.23
C GLU A 140 -5.97 -8.83 5.52
N ALA A 141 -6.94 -9.06 4.62
CA ALA A 141 -7.87 -10.19 4.71
C ALA A 141 -7.11 -11.53 4.64
N CYS A 142 -6.19 -11.68 3.69
CA CYS A 142 -5.34 -12.88 3.57
C CYS A 142 -4.36 -13.04 4.75
N ARG A 143 -3.86 -11.95 5.34
CA ARG A 143 -2.99 -12.01 6.53
C ARG A 143 -3.79 -12.45 7.75
N ARG A 144 -4.97 -11.89 7.99
CA ARG A 144 -5.87 -12.30 9.09
C ARG A 144 -6.32 -13.75 8.96
N LEU A 145 -6.62 -14.20 7.74
CA LEU A 145 -6.99 -15.59 7.50
C LEU A 145 -5.80 -16.53 7.74
N ARG A 146 -4.58 -16.15 7.32
CA ARG A 146 -3.35 -16.91 7.58
C ARG A 146 -2.95 -16.91 9.04
N ASP A 147 -3.11 -15.81 9.76
CA ASP A 147 -2.84 -15.72 11.19
C ASP A 147 -3.90 -16.50 12.01
N ALA A 148 -5.11 -16.66 11.46
CA ALA A 148 -6.15 -17.54 12.01
C ALA A 148 -5.91 -19.04 11.70
N LEU A 149 -5.18 -19.36 10.62
CA LEU A 149 -4.87 -20.72 10.18
C LEU A 149 -3.44 -21.20 10.51
N GLY A 150 -2.53 -20.29 10.91
CA GLY A 150 -1.17 -20.60 11.33
C GLY A 150 -1.15 -21.20 12.75
N PRO A 151 -0.24 -22.13 13.06
CA PRO A 151 -0.15 -22.71 14.39
C PRO A 151 0.04 -21.59 15.41
N ARG A 152 -0.87 -21.49 16.38
CA ARG A 152 -0.73 -20.61 17.55
C ARG A 152 0.57 -20.94 18.28
N ALA A 153 1.67 -20.28 17.91
CA ALA A 153 2.76 -20.08 18.86
C ALA A 153 2.19 -19.13 19.93
N ARG A 154 1.80 -19.71 21.07
CA ARG A 154 1.31 -19.01 22.26
C ARG A 154 2.23 -17.82 22.58
N PRO A 155 1.71 -16.61 22.76
CA PRO A 155 2.37 -15.64 23.62
C PRO A 155 2.29 -16.18 25.05
N GLU A 156 3.43 -16.50 25.66
CA GLU A 156 3.56 -16.67 27.11
C GLU A 156 3.32 -15.29 27.77
N PRO A 157 2.24 -15.09 28.55
CA PRO A 157 2.04 -13.88 29.33
C PRO A 157 2.73 -14.08 30.70
N GLY A 158 3.94 -13.53 30.84
CA GLY A 158 4.68 -13.49 32.10
C GLY A 158 5.59 -12.25 32.10
N ALA A 159 5.09 -11.08 32.49
CA ALA A 159 4.97 -10.60 33.86
C ALA A 159 6.28 -9.98 34.40
N LYS A 160 6.16 -8.66 34.65
CA LYS A 160 6.93 -7.78 35.56
C LYS A 160 8.18 -7.10 35.00
N LEU A 161 8.05 -5.80 34.80
CA LEU A 161 8.83 -4.83 35.58
C LEU A 161 7.86 -3.73 36.07
N PRO A 162 7.57 -3.65 37.38
CA PRO A 162 6.77 -2.56 37.92
C PRO A 162 7.57 -1.27 37.84
N VAL A 163 7.08 -0.31 37.06
CA VAL A 163 7.44 1.09 37.19
C VAL A 163 6.51 1.67 38.25
N GLY A 164 7.03 1.78 39.47
CA GLY A 164 6.40 2.47 40.58
C GLY A 164 7.43 3.39 41.23
N ILE A 165 7.52 4.62 40.73
CA ILE A 165 8.03 5.75 41.51
C ILE A 165 6.81 6.43 42.11
N ALA A 166 6.74 6.39 43.44
CA ALA A 166 5.90 7.15 44.38
C ALA A 166 5.64 6.18 45.56
N ALA A 167 5.91 6.48 46.81
CA ALA A 167 6.26 7.72 47.47
C ALA A 167 6.68 7.35 48.91
N GLU A 168 7.26 8.32 49.63
CA GLU A 168 7.26 8.43 51.10
C GLU A 168 8.09 7.36 51.84
N THR A 169 9.31 7.66 52.32
CA THR A 169 9.63 8.61 53.41
C THR A 169 8.72 8.41 54.62
N GLU A 170 9.35 8.14 55.76
CA GLU A 170 8.84 8.14 57.15
C GLU A 170 8.47 6.79 57.80
N ALA A 171 8.85 6.69 59.08
CA ALA A 171 8.79 5.56 60.01
C ALA A 171 9.78 4.42 59.70
N GLY A 172 10.94 4.29 60.35
CA GLY A 172 11.22 4.52 61.76
C GLY A 172 11.68 3.21 62.38
N SER A 173 13.01 3.03 62.49
CA SER A 173 13.74 2.40 63.60
C SER A 173 15.20 2.22 63.22
#